data_AF-R6ZWS6-F1
#
_entry.id   AF-R6ZWS6-F1
#
_cell.length_a   1.000
_cell.length_b   1.000
_cell.length_c   1.000
_cell.angle_alpha   90.00
_cell.angle_beta   90.00
_cell.angle_gamma   90.00
#
_symmetry.space_group_name_H-M   'P 1'
#
loop_
_entity.id
_entity.type
_entity.pdbx_description
1 polymer ?
#
loop_
_entity_poly.entity_id
_entity_poly.type
_entity_poly.pdbx_seq_one_letter_code
_entity_poly.pdbx_strand_id
1 'polypeptide(L)'
;MCAIVGYTNVGKSTLLNLLTDAGVLAENKLFATLETTSRAIELPDGRSLMLVDTVGLIRRLPHHLVEAFKSTLEEASNADVILHICDASAENCEEQAQVTLDLLSELGCDGIPVVTVFNKCDLLPEELAFAPETRNAVLISAKENRGMDQLLAALAKALPDPARRMRLLLPFSQGSLLNEIRSSGKLFSEKYTPDGVLVDAMVDVRLQKAAAPYETEKA
;
A
#
# COMPACT_ATOMS: atom_id res chain seq x y z
N MET A 1 -6.25 0.99 1.63
CA MET A 1 -5.52 1.73 2.66
C MET A 1 -4.04 1.70 2.36
N CYS A 2 -3.35 2.82 2.54
CA CYS A 2 -1.90 2.95 2.47
C CYS A 2 -1.36 3.33 3.84
N ALA A 3 -0.51 2.49 4.42
CA ALA A 3 0.20 2.81 5.67
C ALA A 3 1.49 3.57 5.35
N ILE A 4 1.71 4.72 5.99
CA ILE A 4 2.91 5.52 5.78
C ILE A 4 3.90 5.26 6.91
N VAL A 5 5.04 4.66 6.58
CA VAL A 5 6.10 4.31 7.53
C VAL A 5 7.39 5.08 7.25
N GLY A 6 8.20 5.25 8.28
CA GLY A 6 9.51 5.89 8.17
C GLY A 6 9.94 6.54 9.48
N TYR A 7 11.20 6.93 9.55
CA TYR A 7 11.76 7.56 10.74
C TYR A 7 11.12 8.93 11.05
N THR A 8 11.36 9.45 12.24
CA THR A 8 11.04 10.86 12.55
C THR A 8 11.82 11.81 11.64
N ASN A 9 11.22 12.97 11.34
CA ASN A 9 11.82 14.02 10.49
C ASN A 9 12.11 13.64 9.01
N VAL A 10 11.66 12.48 8.51
CA VAL A 10 11.76 12.12 7.08
C VAL A 10 10.77 12.90 6.19
N GLY A 11 9.82 13.63 6.80
CA GLY A 11 8.83 14.45 6.10
C GLY A 11 7.47 13.80 5.84
N LYS A 12 7.07 12.78 6.63
CA LYS A 12 5.74 12.14 6.54
C LYS A 12 4.59 13.16 6.59
N SER A 13 4.55 14.00 7.63
CA SER A 13 3.49 14.99 7.80
C SER A 13 3.51 16.08 6.70
N THR A 14 4.70 16.48 6.23
CA THR A 14 4.82 17.40 5.09
C THR A 14 4.23 16.79 3.82
N LEU A 15 4.51 15.52 3.53
CA LEU A 15 3.96 14.83 2.37
C LEU A 15 2.45 14.64 2.50
N LEU A 16 1.96 14.24 3.68
CA LEU A 16 0.53 14.09 3.94
C LEU A 16 -0.23 15.40 3.73
N ASN A 17 0.26 16.50 4.28
CA ASN A 17 -0.36 17.81 4.10
C ASN A 17 -0.33 18.21 2.62
N LEU A 18 0.80 18.04 1.93
CA LEU A 18 0.91 18.36 0.51
C LEU A 18 -0.11 17.57 -0.34
N LEU A 19 -0.18 16.25 -0.14
CA LEU A 19 -1.09 15.38 -0.90
C LEU A 19 -2.56 15.66 -0.62
N THR A 20 -2.89 16.35 0.47
CA THR A 20 -4.27 16.57 0.91
C THR A 20 -4.74 18.01 0.75
N ASP A 21 -3.84 18.99 0.90
CA ASP A 21 -4.11 20.42 0.70
C ASP A 21 -4.04 20.83 -0.79
N ALA A 22 -3.34 20.07 -1.65
CA ALA A 22 -3.18 20.37 -3.08
C ALA A 22 -4.45 20.14 -3.94
N GLY A 23 -5.63 20.00 -3.33
CA GLY A 23 -6.90 19.86 -4.06
C GLY A 23 -7.26 18.43 -4.47
N VAL A 24 -6.59 17.42 -3.91
CA VAL A 24 -7.01 16.02 -4.04
C VAL A 24 -8.07 15.75 -2.97
N LEU A 25 -9.34 15.98 -3.32
CA LEU A 25 -10.58 15.81 -2.51
C LEU A 25 -10.41 15.06 -1.17
N ALA A 26 -9.95 15.77 -0.15
CA ALA A 26 -9.84 15.24 1.21
C ALA A 26 -11.22 15.33 1.88
N GLU A 27 -12.00 14.24 1.82
CA GLU A 27 -13.18 14.14 2.67
C GLU A 27 -12.77 13.93 4.14
N ASN A 28 -13.06 14.92 4.98
CA ASN A 28 -12.90 14.81 6.43
C ASN A 28 -13.98 13.87 6.99
N LYS A 29 -13.64 12.60 7.23
CA LYS A 29 -14.51 11.74 8.05
C LYS A 29 -14.32 12.08 9.53
N LEU A 30 -15.33 12.77 10.08
CA LEU A 30 -15.49 13.25 11.45
C LEU A 30 -15.61 12.13 12.50
N PHE A 31 -14.73 11.13 12.56
CA PHE A 31 -14.64 10.23 13.73
C PHE A 31 -13.25 9.59 13.82
N ALA A 32 -12.31 10.23 14.52
CA ALA A 32 -11.12 9.56 15.05
C ALA A 32 -10.61 10.33 16.28
N THR A 33 -10.93 9.80 17.46
CA THR A 33 -10.31 10.18 18.71
C THR A 33 -8.81 9.88 18.66
N LEU A 34 -7.99 10.90 18.96
CA LEU A 34 -6.56 10.85 19.34
C LEU A 34 -5.66 9.83 18.59
N GLU A 35 -4.74 10.38 17.78
CA GLU A 35 -3.40 9.84 17.41
C GLU A 35 -3.12 9.26 16.01
N THR A 36 -4.09 8.92 15.15
CA THR A 36 -3.81 8.58 13.73
C THR A 36 -4.55 9.51 12.77
N THR A 37 -3.79 10.23 11.93
CA THR A 37 -4.38 11.13 10.93
C THR A 37 -4.59 10.33 9.65
N SER A 38 -5.85 10.00 9.34
CA SER A 38 -6.23 9.39 8.06
C SER A 38 -6.71 10.46 7.07
N ARG A 39 -6.33 10.31 5.80
CA ARG A 39 -6.67 11.24 4.72
C ARG A 39 -6.91 10.46 3.42
N ALA A 40 -7.94 10.82 2.67
CA ALA A 40 -8.19 10.24 1.36
C ALA A 40 -7.50 11.06 0.27
N ILE A 41 -6.93 10.37 -0.72
CA ILE A 41 -6.43 10.95 -1.97
C ILE A 41 -7.05 10.21 -3.17
N GLU A 42 -7.02 10.82 -4.34
CA GLU A 42 -7.40 10.24 -5.63
C GLU A 42 -6.13 9.95 -6.42
N LEU A 43 -6.05 8.74 -6.98
CA LEU A 43 -4.95 8.28 -7.81
C LEU A 43 -5.21 8.62 -9.28
N PRO A 44 -4.17 8.63 -10.14
CA PRO A 44 -4.31 8.99 -11.56
C PRO A 44 -5.24 8.08 -12.36
N ASP A 45 -5.56 6.89 -11.84
CA ASP A 45 -6.50 5.93 -12.43
C ASP A 45 -7.94 6.05 -11.86
N GLY A 46 -8.21 7.10 -11.08
CA GLY A 46 -9.51 7.39 -10.47
C GLY A 46 -9.81 6.60 -9.20
N ARG A 47 -8.90 5.75 -8.71
CA ARG A 47 -9.09 5.05 -7.43
C ARG A 47 -8.85 6.00 -6.26
N SER A 48 -9.69 5.90 -5.23
CA SER A 48 -9.45 6.59 -3.96
C SER A 48 -8.57 5.73 -3.04
N LEU A 49 -7.51 6.32 -2.51
CA LEU A 49 -6.58 5.69 -1.57
C LEU A 49 -6.61 6.44 -0.23
N MET A 50 -6.90 5.71 0.85
CA MET A 50 -6.82 6.24 2.20
C MET A 50 -5.38 6.13 2.73
N LEU A 51 -4.71 7.26 2.90
CA LEU A 51 -3.43 7.39 3.57
C LEU A 51 -3.65 7.38 5.09
N VAL A 52 -2.84 6.61 5.81
CA VAL A 52 -2.85 6.55 7.27
C VAL A 52 -1.44 6.83 7.77
N ASP A 53 -1.29 7.93 8.51
CA ASP A 53 -0.03 8.24 9.18
C ASP A 53 0.18 7.27 10.33
N THR A 54 1.20 6.41 10.24
CA THR A 54 1.60 5.58 11.37
C THR A 54 2.54 6.37 12.27
N VAL A 55 2.63 5.98 13.55
CA VAL A 55 3.61 6.58 14.47
C VAL A 55 5.02 6.46 13.87
N GLY A 56 5.76 7.56 13.82
CA GLY A 56 7.09 7.59 13.24
C GLY A 56 8.10 6.75 14.02
N LEU A 57 8.91 5.96 13.31
CA LEU A 57 9.98 5.17 13.94
C LEU A 57 11.03 6.12 14.54
N ILE A 58 11.36 5.94 15.82
CA ILE A 58 12.38 6.74 16.50
C ILE A 58 13.74 6.04 16.34
N ARG A 59 14.82 6.82 16.18
CA ARG A 59 16.20 6.30 16.09
C ARG A 59 16.53 5.39 17.27
N ARG A 60 17.11 4.22 16.98
CA ARG A 60 17.43 3.14 17.93
C ARG A 60 16.21 2.74 18.77
N LEU A 61 15.29 1.98 18.16
CA LEU A 61 14.26 1.30 18.94
C LEU A 61 14.97 0.30 19.87
N PRO A 62 14.88 0.49 21.19
CA PRO A 62 15.29 -0.57 22.10
C PRO A 62 14.45 -1.82 21.82
N HIS A 63 15.03 -3.02 21.87
CA HIS A 63 14.31 -4.27 21.60
C HIS A 63 12.99 -4.42 22.39
N HIS A 64 12.90 -3.84 23.59
CA HIS A 64 11.69 -3.85 24.43
C HIS A 64 10.58 -2.91 23.96
N LEU A 65 10.89 -1.87 23.18
CA LEU A 65 9.89 -0.97 22.60
C LEU A 65 9.37 -1.49 21.25
N VAL A 66 10.03 -2.47 20.64
CA VAL A 66 9.52 -3.12 19.42
C VAL A 66 8.13 -3.68 19.67
N GLU A 67 7.88 -4.35 20.81
CA GLU A 67 6.55 -4.86 21.17
C GLU A 67 5.48 -3.76 21.28
N ALA A 68 5.82 -2.60 21.85
CA ALA A 68 4.90 -1.47 21.94
C ALA A 68 4.61 -0.83 20.56
N PHE A 69 5.55 -0.93 19.62
CA PHE A 69 5.37 -0.50 18.23
C PHE A 69 4.72 -1.56 17.35
N LYS A 70 4.79 -2.86 17.70
CA LYS A 70 4.08 -3.91 16.96
C LYS A 70 2.59 -3.60 16.93
N SER A 71 2.01 -3.24 18.07
CA SER A 71 0.57 -2.89 18.15
C SER A 71 0.20 -1.62 17.39
N THR A 72 1.12 -0.67 17.19
CA THR A 72 0.86 0.53 16.37
C THR A 72 1.20 0.34 14.88
N LEU A 73 1.98 -0.68 14.55
CA LEU A 73 2.29 -1.10 13.18
C LEU A 73 1.41 -2.26 12.69
N GLU A 74 0.52 -2.80 13.53
CA GLU A 74 -0.55 -3.74 13.12
C GLU A 74 -1.46 -3.13 12.05
N GLU A 75 -1.58 -1.81 11.99
CA GLU A 75 -2.26 -1.13 10.87
C GLU A 75 -1.52 -1.34 9.53
N ALA A 76 -0.19 -1.46 9.54
CA ALA A 76 0.59 -1.72 8.34
C ALA A 76 0.39 -3.14 7.80
N SER A 77 0.18 -4.15 8.67
CA SER A 77 -0.09 -5.52 8.25
C SER A 77 -1.47 -5.71 7.60
N ASN A 78 -2.36 -4.73 7.74
CA ASN A 78 -3.68 -4.69 7.11
C ASN A 78 -3.72 -3.73 5.90
N ALA A 79 -2.61 -3.11 5.52
CA ALA A 79 -2.57 -2.18 4.41
C ALA A 79 -2.63 -2.90 3.05
N ASP A 80 -3.18 -2.23 2.04
CA ASP A 80 -3.13 -2.70 0.65
C ASP A 80 -1.79 -2.34 -0.01
N VAL A 81 -1.09 -1.34 0.53
CA VAL A 81 0.23 -0.86 0.12
C VAL A 81 0.90 -0.15 1.29
N ILE A 82 2.23 -0.25 1.39
CA ILE A 82 3.03 0.47 2.37
C ILE A 82 3.85 1.54 1.65
N LEU A 83 3.73 2.79 2.11
CA LEU A 83 4.55 3.91 1.65
C LEU A 83 5.70 4.11 2.63
N HIS A 84 6.90 3.71 2.24
CA HIS A 84 8.09 3.79 3.08
C HIS A 84 8.90 5.04 2.74
N ILE A 85 8.87 6.04 3.63
CA ILE A 85 9.54 7.33 3.41
C ILE A 85 10.89 7.38 4.11
N CYS A 86 11.93 7.65 3.33
CA CYS A 86 13.31 7.82 3.77
C CYS A 86 13.78 9.26 3.52
N ASP A 87 14.68 9.77 4.37
CA ASP A 87 15.35 11.05 4.15
C ASP A 87 16.58 10.84 3.28
N ALA A 88 16.51 11.24 2.02
CA ALA A 88 17.58 11.04 1.04
C ALA A 88 18.88 11.80 1.41
N SER A 89 18.77 12.87 2.20
CA SER A 89 19.91 13.69 2.62
C SER A 89 20.66 13.12 3.83
N ALA A 90 20.09 12.09 4.48
CA ALA A 90 20.70 11.51 5.66
C ALA A 90 21.84 10.54 5.28
N GLU A 91 23.01 10.69 5.90
CA GLU A 91 24.16 9.79 5.70
C GLU A 91 23.82 8.32 5.98
N ASN A 92 22.88 8.08 6.90
CA ASN A 92 22.44 6.75 7.32
C ASN A 92 21.13 6.31 6.65
N CYS A 93 20.74 6.92 5.53
CA CYS A 93 19.48 6.64 4.84
C CYS A 93 19.33 5.15 4.46
N GLU A 94 20.37 4.54 3.88
CA GLU A 94 20.33 3.13 3.45
C GLU A 94 20.16 2.17 4.64
N GLU A 95 20.90 2.40 5.72
CA GLU A 95 20.78 1.60 6.95
C GLU A 95 19.38 1.71 7.56
N GLN A 96 18.83 2.93 7.64
CA GLN A 96 17.48 3.16 8.14
C GLN A 96 16.41 2.50 7.27
N ALA A 97 16.60 2.54 5.95
CA ALA A 97 15.68 1.90 5.03
C ALA A 97 15.68 0.37 5.26
N GLN A 98 16.86 -0.23 5.37
CA GLN A 98 16.98 -1.67 5.61
C GLN A 98 16.36 -2.09 6.95
N VAL A 99 16.66 -1.38 8.04
CA VAL A 99 16.07 -1.66 9.36
C VAL A 99 14.53 -1.58 9.33
N THR A 100 13.97 -0.65 8.58
CA THR A 100 12.51 -0.53 8.44
C THR A 100 11.93 -1.71 7.66
N LEU A 101 12.58 -2.13 6.57
CA LEU A 101 12.15 -3.28 5.77
C LEU A 101 12.22 -4.59 6.58
N ASP A 102 13.29 -4.78 7.36
CA ASP A 102 13.44 -5.95 8.23
C ASP A 102 12.31 -5.99 9.29
N LEU A 103 11.98 -4.83 9.89
CA LEU A 103 10.88 -4.74 10.85
C LEU A 103 9.51 -5.05 10.21
N LEU A 104 9.27 -4.58 8.98
CA LEU A 104 8.04 -4.91 8.25
C LEU A 104 7.93 -6.41 7.98
N SER A 105 9.04 -7.07 7.65
CA SER A 105 9.10 -8.53 7.48
C SER A 105 8.80 -9.25 8.79
N GLU A 106 9.40 -8.83 9.91
CA GLU A 106 9.11 -9.39 11.25
C GLU A 106 7.66 -9.23 11.70
N LEU A 107 6.95 -8.25 11.14
CA LEU A 107 5.53 -7.98 11.38
C LEU A 107 4.59 -8.77 10.44
N GLY A 108 5.15 -9.55 9.50
CA GLY A 108 4.38 -10.34 8.54
C GLY A 108 3.83 -9.52 7.37
N CYS A 109 4.48 -8.41 7.02
CA CYS A 109 4.06 -7.56 5.90
C CYS A 109 4.63 -8.01 4.53
N ASP A 110 5.29 -9.17 4.42
CA ASP A 110 5.98 -9.62 3.20
C ASP A 110 5.08 -9.74 1.97
N GLY A 111 3.77 -9.94 2.15
CA GLY A 111 2.79 -10.01 1.07
C GLY A 111 2.23 -8.66 0.63
N ILE A 112 2.63 -7.56 1.28
CA ILE A 112 2.10 -6.22 1.04
C ILE A 112 3.10 -5.45 0.17
N PRO A 113 2.69 -4.86 -0.96
CA PRO A 113 3.59 -4.10 -1.81
C PRO A 113 4.13 -2.87 -1.06
N VAL A 114 5.46 -2.69 -1.11
CA VAL A 114 6.16 -1.56 -0.49
C VAL A 114 6.65 -0.60 -1.58
N VAL A 115 6.23 0.66 -1.51
CA VAL A 115 6.73 1.77 -2.33
C VAL A 115 7.71 2.57 -1.50
N THR A 116 9.00 2.42 -1.79
CA THR A 116 10.06 3.19 -1.11
C THR A 116 10.23 4.56 -1.75
N VAL A 117 10.29 5.59 -0.92
CA VAL A 117 10.34 6.99 -1.34
C VAL A 117 11.47 7.70 -0.63
N PHE A 118 12.39 8.24 -1.41
CA PHE A 118 13.48 9.08 -0.95
C PHE A 118 13.06 10.55 -1.03
N ASN A 119 12.61 11.08 0.11
CA ASN A 119 12.22 12.47 0.25
C ASN A 119 13.43 13.38 0.50
N LYS A 120 13.24 14.69 0.33
CA LYS A 120 14.29 15.73 0.43
C LYS A 120 15.36 15.63 -0.65
N CYS A 121 14.98 15.18 -1.85
CA CYS A 121 15.89 15.15 -2.99
C CYS A 121 16.38 16.55 -3.42
N ASP A 122 15.72 17.62 -2.97
CA ASP A 122 16.18 19.02 -3.12
C ASP A 122 17.49 19.32 -2.39
N LEU A 123 17.88 18.50 -1.41
CA LEU A 123 19.14 18.63 -0.68
C LEU A 123 20.27 17.79 -1.30
N LEU A 124 19.97 16.98 -2.32
CA LEU A 124 20.96 16.17 -2.99
C LEU A 124 21.69 16.96 -4.08
N PRO A 125 22.99 16.69 -4.31
CA PRO A 125 23.67 17.12 -5.53
C PRO A 125 22.94 16.63 -6.78
N GLU A 126 22.86 17.45 -7.84
CA GLU A 126 22.14 17.13 -9.08
C GLU A 126 22.57 15.79 -9.71
N GLU A 127 23.83 15.42 -9.53
CA GLU A 127 24.45 14.18 -10.03
C GLU A 127 23.92 12.91 -9.32
N LEU A 128 23.47 13.03 -8.06
CA LEU A 128 22.89 11.94 -7.27
C LEU A 128 21.36 11.89 -7.34
N ALA A 129 20.71 12.95 -7.84
CA ALA A 129 19.26 13.01 -8.03
C ALA A 129 18.75 12.12 -9.20
N PHE A 130 19.64 11.49 -9.96
CA PHE A 130 19.36 10.72 -11.18
C PHE A 130 19.83 9.26 -11.12
N ALA A 131 19.47 8.52 -10.07
CA ALA A 131 19.59 7.05 -10.07
C ALA A 131 18.22 6.38 -9.88
N PRO A 132 17.34 6.35 -10.90
CA PRO A 132 15.96 5.90 -10.75
C PRO A 132 15.76 4.39 -11.02
N GLU A 133 16.69 3.71 -11.66
CA GLU A 133 16.39 2.40 -12.27
C GLU A 133 16.74 1.18 -11.43
N THR A 134 17.59 1.32 -10.40
CA THR A 134 18.13 0.15 -9.68
C THR A 134 17.38 -0.24 -8.41
N ARG A 135 16.36 0.52 -7.97
CA ARG A 135 15.83 0.37 -6.59
C ARG A 135 14.31 0.37 -6.40
N ASN A 136 13.46 0.35 -7.44
CA ASN A 136 12.00 0.43 -7.27
C ASN A 136 11.58 1.56 -6.32
N ALA A 137 12.28 2.70 -6.38
CA ALA A 137 12.15 3.79 -5.43
C ALA A 137 11.82 5.11 -6.14
N VAL A 138 11.04 5.96 -5.49
CA VAL A 138 10.64 7.27 -6.02
C VAL A 138 11.43 8.37 -5.31
N LEU A 139 12.01 9.29 -6.06
CA LEU A 139 12.67 10.48 -5.52
C LEU A 139 11.68 11.65 -5.49
N ILE A 140 11.50 12.26 -4.33
CA ILE A 140 10.60 13.39 -4.16
C ILE A 140 11.23 14.52 -3.35
N SER A 141 10.68 15.72 -3.52
CA SER A 141 10.74 16.76 -2.51
C SER A 141 9.32 17.15 -2.15
N ALA A 142 8.86 16.71 -0.98
CA ALA A 142 7.57 17.14 -0.43
C ALA A 142 7.55 18.65 -0.13
N LYS A 143 8.71 19.27 0.09
CA LYS A 143 8.81 20.70 0.34
C LYS A 143 8.64 21.52 -0.94
N GLU A 144 9.30 21.10 -2.02
CA GLU A 144 9.29 21.80 -3.32
C GLU A 144 8.23 21.25 -4.28
N ASN A 145 7.33 20.38 -3.81
CA ASN A 145 6.30 19.71 -4.61
C ASN A 145 6.85 19.01 -5.87
N ARG A 146 8.00 18.34 -5.75
CA ARG A 146 8.69 17.66 -6.86
C ARG A 146 8.49 16.15 -6.77
N GLY A 147 8.16 15.51 -7.89
CA GLY A 147 8.07 14.04 -8.01
C GLY A 147 6.73 13.44 -7.56
N MET A 148 5.71 14.27 -7.28
CA MET A 148 4.40 13.77 -6.83
C MET A 148 3.69 12.91 -7.86
N ASP A 149 3.75 13.25 -9.15
CA ASP A 149 3.13 12.45 -10.21
C ASP A 149 3.73 11.04 -10.28
N GLN A 150 5.04 10.92 -10.11
CA GLN A 150 5.74 9.64 -10.09
C GLN A 150 5.37 8.82 -8.85
N LEU A 151 5.23 9.48 -7.70
CA LEU A 151 4.76 8.86 -6.47
C LEU A 151 3.34 8.30 -6.63
N LEU A 152 2.41 9.12 -7.13
CA LEU A 152 1.02 8.73 -7.33
C LEU A 152 0.90 7.59 -8.35
N ALA A 153 1.68 7.62 -9.43
CA ALA A 153 1.74 6.55 -10.41
C ALA A 153 2.34 5.25 -9.81
N ALA A 154 3.38 5.36 -8.98
CA ALA A 154 3.97 4.21 -8.30
C ALA A 154 3.00 3.56 -7.30
N LEU A 155 2.26 4.37 -6.53
CA LEU A 155 1.21 3.90 -5.63
C LEU A 155 0.08 3.21 -6.40
N ALA A 156 -0.40 3.80 -7.49
CA ALA A 156 -1.40 3.17 -8.35
C ALA A 156 -0.92 1.83 -8.89
N LYS A 157 0.31 1.77 -9.42
CA LYS A 157 0.87 0.53 -9.94
C LYS A 157 1.08 -0.55 -8.85
N ALA A 158 1.38 -0.14 -7.63
CA ALA A 158 1.62 -1.06 -6.51
C ALA A 158 0.32 -1.66 -5.96
N LEU A 159 -0.79 -0.92 -6.01
CA LEU A 159 -2.07 -1.43 -5.55
C LEU A 159 -2.54 -2.61 -6.39
N PRO A 160 -3.21 -3.62 -5.79
CA PRO A 160 -3.81 -4.73 -6.52
C PRO A 160 -4.70 -4.24 -7.66
N ASP A 161 -4.74 -5.02 -8.75
CA ASP A 161 -5.59 -4.72 -9.90
C ASP A 161 -7.06 -4.67 -9.44
N PRO A 162 -7.80 -3.57 -9.73
CA PRO A 162 -9.22 -3.47 -9.37
C PRO A 162 -10.03 -4.67 -9.84
N ALA A 163 -9.61 -5.33 -10.93
CA ALA A 163 -10.28 -6.51 -11.42
C ALA A 163 -9.28 -7.51 -12.01
N ARG A 164 -9.19 -8.71 -11.43
CA ARG A 164 -8.29 -9.78 -11.88
C ARG A 164 -9.10 -10.93 -12.48
N ARG A 165 -8.70 -11.42 -13.65
CA ARG A 165 -9.26 -12.67 -14.18
C ARG A 165 -8.80 -13.84 -13.31
N MET A 166 -9.73 -14.56 -12.71
CA MET A 166 -9.46 -15.73 -11.88
C MET A 166 -10.26 -16.93 -12.38
N ARG A 167 -9.63 -18.10 -12.30
CA ARG A 167 -10.31 -19.39 -12.46
C ARG A 167 -10.47 -20.03 -11.10
N LEU A 168 -11.70 -20.27 -10.69
CA LEU A 168 -12.04 -20.68 -9.33
C LEU A 168 -12.82 -21.98 -9.35
N LEU A 169 -12.51 -22.90 -8.44
CA LEU A 169 -13.39 -24.03 -8.12
C LEU A 169 -14.05 -23.76 -6.76
N LEU A 170 -15.25 -23.21 -6.80
CA LEU A 170 -16.00 -22.82 -5.60
C LEU A 170 -16.86 -23.98 -5.12
N PRO A 171 -16.67 -24.50 -3.89
CA PRO A 171 -17.57 -25.49 -3.32
C PRO A 171 -19.00 -24.96 -3.21
N PHE A 172 -20.00 -25.84 -3.20
CA PHE A 172 -21.41 -25.43 -3.07
C PHE A 172 -21.71 -24.63 -1.79
N SER A 173 -20.89 -24.77 -0.75
CA SER A 173 -20.98 -23.97 0.48
C SER A 173 -20.65 -22.49 0.27
N GLN A 174 -19.89 -22.13 -0.78
CA GLN A 174 -19.50 -20.75 -1.09
C GLN A 174 -20.43 -20.07 -2.10
N GLY A 175 -21.73 -20.39 -2.06
CA GLY A 175 -22.74 -19.83 -2.96
C GLY A 175 -22.88 -18.30 -2.89
N SER A 176 -22.62 -17.68 -1.72
CA SER A 176 -22.61 -16.21 -1.59
C SER A 176 -21.50 -15.58 -2.42
N LEU A 177 -20.27 -16.07 -2.25
CA LEU A 177 -19.10 -15.59 -2.98
C LEU A 177 -19.30 -15.76 -4.50
N LEU A 178 -19.85 -16.89 -4.94
CA LEU A 178 -20.20 -17.12 -6.34
C LEU A 178 -21.20 -16.07 -6.86
N ASN A 179 -22.25 -15.79 -6.11
CA ASN A 179 -23.26 -14.80 -6.51
C ASN A 179 -22.68 -13.39 -6.55
N GLU A 180 -21.82 -13.04 -5.61
CA GLU A 180 -21.13 -11.75 -5.60
C GLU A 180 -20.22 -11.59 -6.83
N ILE A 181 -19.45 -12.62 -7.18
CA ILE A 181 -18.63 -12.64 -8.41
C ILE A 181 -19.50 -12.51 -9.65
N ARG A 182 -20.66 -13.19 -9.71
CA ARG A 182 -21.62 -13.06 -10.82
C ARG A 182 -22.20 -11.65 -10.95
N SER A 183 -22.43 -10.98 -9.82
CA SER A 183 -23.07 -9.66 -9.79
C SER A 183 -22.10 -8.49 -10.05
N SER A 184 -20.83 -8.66 -9.66
CA SER A 184 -19.80 -7.61 -9.72
C SER A 184 -18.87 -7.74 -10.92
N GLY A 185 -18.72 -8.95 -11.45
CA GLY A 185 -17.71 -9.31 -12.43
C GLY A 185 -18.24 -9.65 -13.82
N LYS A 186 -17.31 -9.75 -14.77
CA LYS A 186 -17.57 -10.33 -16.09
C LYS A 186 -17.32 -11.84 -16.06
N LEU A 187 -18.38 -12.63 -16.21
CA LEU A 187 -18.29 -14.09 -16.28
C LEU A 187 -17.88 -14.54 -17.70
N PHE A 188 -16.80 -15.32 -17.81
CA PHE A 188 -16.34 -15.91 -19.08
C PHE A 188 -16.87 -17.34 -19.25
N SER A 189 -16.86 -18.14 -18.18
CA SER A 189 -17.43 -19.49 -18.20
C SER A 189 -17.84 -19.94 -16.80
N GLU A 190 -18.81 -20.84 -16.75
CA GLU A 190 -19.29 -21.48 -15.52
C GLU A 190 -19.66 -22.93 -15.81
N LYS A 191 -19.19 -23.86 -14.97
CA LYS A 191 -19.42 -25.30 -15.14
C LYS A 191 -19.61 -25.97 -13.79
N TYR A 192 -20.72 -26.69 -13.64
CA TYR A 192 -21.00 -27.49 -12.45
C TYR A 192 -20.20 -28.80 -12.50
N THR A 193 -19.51 -29.11 -11.41
CA THR A 193 -18.74 -30.33 -11.20
C THR A 193 -19.20 -31.02 -9.90
N PRO A 194 -18.81 -32.28 -9.65
CA PRO A 194 -19.11 -32.94 -8.39
C PRO A 194 -18.53 -32.23 -7.16
N ASP A 195 -17.40 -31.54 -7.33
CA ASP A 195 -16.65 -30.89 -6.26
C ASP A 195 -17.06 -29.42 -6.05
N GLY A 196 -17.86 -28.84 -6.95
CA GLY A 196 -18.32 -27.45 -6.85
C GLY A 196 -18.68 -26.83 -8.20
N VAL A 197 -18.53 -25.51 -8.30
CA VAL A 197 -18.74 -24.74 -9.52
C VAL A 197 -17.40 -24.19 -9.99
N LEU A 198 -16.97 -24.63 -11.17
CA LEU A 198 -15.79 -24.11 -11.85
C LEU A 198 -16.18 -22.82 -12.59
N VAL A 199 -15.50 -21.73 -12.29
CA VAL A 199 -15.80 -20.38 -12.80
C VAL A 199 -14.55 -19.76 -13.40
N ASP A 200 -14.67 -19.13 -14.56
CA ASP A 200 -13.69 -18.20 -15.10
C ASP A 200 -14.35 -16.83 -15.16
N ALA A 201 -13.90 -15.88 -14.34
CA ALA A 201 -14.51 -14.58 -14.20
C ALA A 201 -13.48 -13.48 -13.97
N MET A 202 -13.86 -12.25 -14.29
CA MET A 202 -13.21 -11.06 -13.78
C MET A 202 -13.67 -10.82 -12.34
N VAL A 203 -12.76 -10.92 -11.37
CA VAL A 203 -13.05 -10.83 -9.94
C VAL A 203 -12.61 -9.47 -9.40
N ASP A 204 -13.56 -8.73 -8.81
CA ASP A 204 -13.31 -7.45 -8.16
C ASP A 204 -12.33 -7.60 -6.99
N VAL A 205 -11.44 -6.63 -6.82
CA VAL A 205 -10.39 -6.60 -5.78
C VAL A 205 -10.91 -6.93 -4.37
N ARG A 206 -12.14 -6.54 -4.03
CA ARG A 206 -12.75 -6.82 -2.72
C ARG A 206 -13.00 -8.31 -2.49
N LEU A 207 -13.22 -9.06 -3.56
CA LEU A 207 -13.51 -10.50 -3.53
C LEU A 207 -12.26 -11.34 -3.76
N GLN A 208 -11.19 -10.77 -4.33
CA GLN A 208 -9.97 -11.51 -4.68
C GLN A 208 -9.35 -12.23 -3.48
N LYS A 209 -9.27 -11.60 -2.30
CA LYS A 209 -8.70 -12.23 -1.09
C LYS A 209 -9.54 -13.44 -0.61
N ALA A 210 -10.86 -13.34 -0.66
CA ALA A 210 -11.77 -14.43 -0.30
C ALA A 210 -11.81 -15.54 -1.37
N ALA A 211 -11.59 -15.18 -2.64
CA ALA A 211 -11.56 -16.09 -3.77
C ALA A 211 -10.23 -16.82 -3.94
N ALA A 212 -9.11 -16.23 -3.48
CA ALA A 212 -7.76 -16.77 -3.65
C ALA A 212 -7.58 -18.25 -3.24
N PRO A 213 -8.17 -18.75 -2.13
CA PRO A 213 -8.05 -20.16 -1.76
C PRO A 213 -8.68 -21.15 -2.75
N TYR A 214 -9.55 -20.67 -3.65
CA TYR A 214 -10.28 -21.47 -4.61
C TYR A 214 -9.69 -21.40 -6.03
N GLU A 215 -8.60 -20.64 -6.21
CA GLU A 215 -7.98 -20.48 -7.52
C GLU A 215 -7.40 -21.81 -8.04
N THR A 216 -7.68 -22.14 -9.29
CA THR A 216 -7.29 -23.40 -9.91
C THR A 216 -6.91 -23.24 -11.37
N GLU A 217 -5.92 -24.02 -11.80
CA GLU A 217 -5.55 -24.14 -13.22
C GLU A 217 -6.39 -25.19 -13.96
N LYS A 218 -7.19 -25.98 -13.24
CA LYS A 218 -7.97 -27.08 -13.82
C LYS A 218 -9.11 -26.56 -14.70
N ALA A 219 -9.21 -27.11 -15.91
CA ALA A 219 -10.28 -26.88 -16.89
C ALA A 219 -11.46 -27.85 -16.70
#